data_AF-A0A173R5R5-F1
#
_entry.id   AF-A0A173R5R5-F1
#
_cell.length_a   1.000
_cell.length_b   1.000
_cell.length_c   1.000
_cell.angle_alpha   90.00
_cell.angle_beta   90.00
_cell.angle_gamma   90.00
#
_symmetry.space_group_name_H-M   'P 1'
#
loop_
_entity.id
_entity.type
_entity.pdbx_description
1 polymer ?
#
loop_
_entity_poly.entity_id
_entity_poly.type
_entity_poly.pdbx_seq_one_letter_code
_entity_poly.pdbx_strand_id
1 'polypeptide(L)'
;MPELSSVFSLVNYAFVLFFGIVASLYLADINFCDHKRVYVLTLFFFGIAQLLFYLIMGESVLYKCYPFLIHIPLIALIFLRFHRNLSISVISVLSAYLLCTPRKWFGTFVAFFFDRNPVVSNIASIIITIPLLVLVIRFVSPYIIRLKYESRTTLLLFFLLPLVYYVLEYTFTVYTDLLYTGGAVVIDFMDSFLVVSFFILSVLSLKFSSEKNKAERENILLTTAATQAQKEIAQLSASQKQAAIYRHDLRHHMNFIQSCLDQNNPKEATSYIHEICTNLEHSSVIRYCVNESVNLIVSSYANQAAVNHIPMQISITATEFSRFQITDLCSLFANALENALHACQQMNPQSQRYISLKVYEKIHSYVSR
;
A
#
# COMPACT_ATOMS: atom_id res chain seq x y z
N MET A 1 13.75 27.55 48.40
CA MET A 1 12.53 27.78 47.60
C MET A 1 12.85 28.24 46.17
N PRO A 2 13.62 29.33 45.91
CA PRO A 2 13.91 29.77 44.54
C PRO A 2 14.77 28.79 43.72
N GLU A 3 15.77 28.14 44.34
CA GLU A 3 16.59 27.11 43.67
C GLU A 3 15.80 25.84 43.29
N LEU A 4 14.78 25.49 44.08
CA LEU A 4 13.94 24.32 43.77
C LEU A 4 13.02 24.63 42.57
N SER A 5 12.48 25.86 42.51
CA SER A 5 11.65 26.32 41.39
C SER A 5 12.42 26.37 40.08
N SER A 6 13.68 26.84 40.09
CA SER A 6 14.52 26.86 38.90
C SER A 6 14.89 25.47 38.40
N VAL A 7 15.16 24.51 39.30
CA VAL A 7 15.40 23.11 38.94
C VAL A 7 14.18 22.49 38.27
N PHE A 8 12.98 22.62 38.86
CA PHE A 8 11.75 22.07 38.27
C PHE A 8 11.39 22.73 36.93
N SER A 9 11.65 24.03 36.78
CA SER A 9 11.52 24.73 35.49
C SER A 9 12.44 24.07 34.46
N LEU A 10 13.74 23.98 34.73
CA LEU A 10 14.72 23.39 33.81
C LEU A 10 14.37 21.94 33.42
N VAL A 11 13.91 21.13 34.38
CA VAL A 11 13.43 19.77 34.09
C VAL A 11 12.21 19.80 33.17
N ASN A 12 11.22 20.66 33.44
CA ASN A 12 10.06 20.79 32.57
C ASN A 12 10.45 21.17 31.13
N TYR A 13 11.43 22.06 30.94
CA TYR A 13 11.99 22.38 29.62
C TYR A 13 12.64 21.19 28.92
N ALA A 14 13.35 20.34 29.65
CA ALA A 14 13.90 19.12 29.07
C ALA A 14 12.78 18.18 28.58
N PHE A 15 11.67 18.09 29.33
CA PHE A 15 10.49 17.32 28.91
C PHE A 15 9.73 17.97 27.74
N VAL A 16 9.69 19.30 27.63
CA VAL A 16 9.19 20.02 26.44
C VAL A 16 9.98 19.62 25.21
N LEU A 17 11.31 19.68 25.29
CA LEU A 17 12.20 19.32 24.19
C LEU A 17 12.04 17.84 23.81
N PHE A 18 12.02 16.96 24.82
CA PHE A 18 11.81 15.53 24.63
C PHE A 18 10.49 15.25 23.89
N PHE A 19 9.39 15.84 24.36
CA PHE A 19 8.09 15.70 23.71
C PHE A 19 8.13 16.20 22.27
N GLY A 20 8.65 17.41 22.05
CA GLY A 20 8.69 18.05 20.73
C GLY A 20 9.48 17.23 19.71
N ILE A 21 10.67 16.74 20.08
CA ILE A 21 11.50 15.92 19.19
C ILE A 21 10.81 14.58 18.91
N VAL A 22 10.37 13.87 19.95
CA VAL A 22 9.80 12.54 19.78
C VAL A 22 8.50 12.60 18.97
N ALA A 23 7.61 13.54 19.28
CA ALA A 23 6.37 13.75 18.53
C ALA A 23 6.67 14.13 17.07
N SER A 24 7.60 15.06 16.80
CA SER A 24 7.94 15.47 15.42
C SER A 24 8.43 14.30 14.57
N LEU A 25 9.32 13.46 15.12
CA LEU A 25 9.85 12.30 14.40
C LEU A 25 8.75 11.24 14.14
N TYR A 26 7.89 10.97 15.13
CA TYR A 26 6.76 10.05 14.93
C TYR A 26 5.73 10.58 13.94
N LEU A 27 5.42 11.88 13.95
CA LEU A 27 4.53 12.51 12.98
C LEU A 27 5.10 12.46 11.56
N ALA A 28 6.44 12.49 11.44
CA ALA A 28 7.17 12.37 10.18
C ALA A 28 7.43 10.92 9.72
N ASP A 29 6.74 9.92 10.28
CA ASP A 29 6.87 8.50 9.92
C ASP A 29 8.27 7.91 10.25
N ILE A 30 8.91 8.38 11.32
CA ILE A 30 10.23 7.90 11.76
C ILE A 30 10.03 7.17 13.09
N ASN A 31 9.81 5.85 13.06
CA ASN A 31 9.53 5.08 14.27
C ASN A 31 10.77 4.92 15.16
N PHE A 32 10.56 4.91 16.48
CA PHE A 32 11.63 4.73 17.47
C PHE A 32 12.32 3.37 17.35
N CYS A 33 11.56 2.30 17.14
CA CYS A 33 12.10 0.92 17.08
C CYS A 33 13.17 0.77 15.99
N ASP A 34 12.95 1.41 14.85
CA ASP A 34 13.82 1.33 13.68
C ASP A 34 15.00 2.32 13.76
N HIS A 35 14.83 3.44 14.47
CA HIS A 35 15.76 4.56 14.47
C HIS A 35 16.30 4.96 15.85
N LYS A 36 16.43 4.01 16.78
CA LYS A 36 16.87 4.25 18.18
C LYS A 36 18.09 5.16 18.28
N ARG A 37 19.12 4.93 17.46
CA ARG A 37 20.36 5.74 17.45
C ARG A 37 20.08 7.20 17.09
N VAL A 38 19.22 7.46 16.10
CA VAL A 38 18.90 8.82 15.69
C VAL A 38 18.12 9.54 16.79
N TYR A 39 17.18 8.86 17.45
CA TYR A 39 16.45 9.44 18.59
C TYR A 39 17.39 9.86 19.72
N VAL A 40 18.28 8.96 20.15
CA VAL A 40 19.24 9.23 21.22
C VAL A 40 20.17 10.37 20.84
N LEU A 41 20.74 10.35 19.63
CA LEU A 41 21.66 11.41 19.17
C LEU A 41 20.95 12.76 19.03
N THR A 42 19.74 12.77 18.47
CA THR A 42 18.94 14.00 18.28
C THR A 42 18.58 14.62 19.64
N LEU A 43 18.08 13.81 20.57
CA LEU A 43 17.77 14.27 21.93
C LEU A 43 19.01 14.78 22.67
N PHE A 44 20.13 14.08 22.55
CA PHE A 44 21.38 14.46 23.21
C PHE A 44 21.94 15.78 22.64
N PHE A 45 22.02 15.88 21.30
CA PHE A 45 22.53 17.07 20.62
C PHE A 45 21.69 18.31 20.92
N PHE A 46 20.37 18.23 20.73
CA PHE A 46 19.48 19.35 21.02
C PHE A 46 19.39 19.65 22.52
N GLY A 47 19.46 18.62 23.38
CA GLY A 47 19.49 18.79 24.83
C GLY A 47 20.71 19.58 25.30
N ILE A 48 21.90 19.25 24.79
CA ILE A 48 23.13 20.00 25.07
C ILE A 48 23.04 21.41 24.50
N ALA A 49 22.62 21.55 23.24
CA ALA A 49 22.49 22.87 22.62
C ALA A 49 21.55 23.78 23.42
N GLN A 50 20.40 23.26 23.86
CA GLN A 50 19.46 23.97 24.71
C GLN A 50 20.07 24.32 26.07
N LEU A 51 20.75 23.38 26.75
CA LEU A 51 21.35 23.63 28.05
C LEU A 51 22.46 24.69 27.99
N LEU A 52 23.35 24.59 27.00
CA LEU A 52 24.42 25.57 26.80
C LEU A 52 23.83 26.96 26.49
N PHE A 53 22.83 27.02 25.62
CA PHE A 53 22.19 28.29 25.28
C PHE A 53 21.45 28.90 26.46
N TYR A 54 20.79 28.07 27.29
CA TYR A 54 20.18 28.49 28.55
C TYR A 54 21.21 29.10 29.52
N LEU A 55 22.36 28.44 29.68
CA LEU A 55 23.41 28.89 30.60
C LEU A 55 24.10 30.19 30.15
N ILE A 56 24.24 30.39 28.83
CA ILE A 56 24.95 31.56 28.27
C ILE A 56 24.02 32.77 28.13
N MET A 57 22.83 32.56 27.56
CA MET A 57 21.92 33.64 27.13
C MET A 57 20.69 33.80 28.02
N GLY A 58 20.47 32.88 28.96
CA GLY A 58 19.34 32.88 29.87
C GLY A 58 18.02 32.42 29.23
N GLU A 59 17.00 32.33 30.08
CA GLU A 59 15.70 31.75 29.74
C GLU A 59 14.91 32.54 28.68
N SER A 60 14.86 33.87 28.81
CA SER A 60 14.07 34.72 27.92
C SER A 60 14.57 34.70 26.46
N VAL A 61 15.89 34.75 26.29
CA VAL A 61 16.52 34.72 24.96
C VAL A 61 16.38 33.33 24.34
N LEU A 62 16.51 32.26 25.14
CA LEU A 62 16.29 30.89 24.69
C LEU A 62 14.90 30.72 24.07
N TYR A 63 13.84 31.21 24.71
CA TYR A 63 12.48 31.13 24.15
C TYR A 63 12.35 31.86 22.82
N LYS A 64 12.87 33.09 22.74
CA LYS A 64 12.84 33.91 21.53
C LYS A 64 13.61 33.28 20.37
N CYS A 65 14.67 32.54 20.65
CA CYS A 65 15.52 31.89 19.65
C CYS A 65 15.23 30.40 19.44
N TYR A 66 14.27 29.82 20.18
CA TYR A 66 13.88 28.42 20.08
C TYR A 66 13.53 27.95 18.64
N PRO A 67 12.87 28.77 17.79
CA PRO A 67 12.65 28.46 16.37
C PRO A 67 13.93 28.13 15.60
N PHE A 68 14.95 28.96 15.79
CA PHE A 68 16.22 28.84 15.08
C PHE A 68 17.11 27.76 15.68
N LEU A 69 17.01 27.55 17.00
CA LEU A 69 17.82 26.57 17.71
C LEU A 69 17.32 25.14 17.51
N ILE A 70 16.00 24.92 17.55
CA ILE A 70 15.40 23.58 17.58
C ILE A 70 14.51 23.34 16.36
N HIS A 71 13.52 24.19 16.08
CA HIS A 71 12.51 23.89 15.07
C HIS A 71 13.09 23.82 13.64
N ILE A 72 13.85 24.82 13.20
CA ILE A 72 14.44 24.85 11.85
C ILE A 72 15.44 23.69 11.66
N PRO A 73 16.40 23.45 12.58
CA PRO A 73 17.30 22.31 12.45
C PRO A 73 16.60 20.96 12.48
N LEU A 74 15.52 20.82 13.26
CA LEU A 74 14.73 19.58 13.30
C LEU A 74 13.96 19.36 11.98
N ILE A 75 13.40 20.42 11.38
CA ILE A 75 12.79 20.37 10.03
C ILE A 75 13.86 19.96 9.01
N ALA A 76 15.04 20.59 9.06
CA ALA A 76 16.15 20.26 8.17
C ALA A 76 16.62 18.81 8.34
N LEU A 77 16.68 18.29 9.56
CA LEU A 77 17.01 16.90 9.85
C LEU A 77 15.99 15.95 9.21
N ILE A 78 14.69 16.19 9.38
CA ILE A 78 13.63 15.36 8.78
C ILE A 78 13.68 15.44 7.23
N PHE A 79 13.91 16.63 6.68
CA PHE A 79 13.98 16.84 5.23
C PHE A 79 15.24 16.24 4.59
N LEU A 80 16.43 16.54 5.12
CA LEU A 80 17.71 16.19 4.52
C LEU A 80 18.14 14.76 4.84
N ARG A 81 18.02 14.32 6.10
CA ARG A 81 18.53 13.00 6.54
C ARG A 81 17.58 11.85 6.20
N PHE A 82 16.28 12.11 6.31
CA PHE A 82 15.21 11.13 6.10
C PHE A 82 14.48 11.30 4.77
N HIS A 83 14.88 12.28 3.95
CA HIS A 83 14.33 12.54 2.61
C HIS A 83 12.80 12.63 2.59
N ARG A 84 12.19 13.12 3.69
CA ARG A 84 10.74 13.37 3.75
C ARG A 84 10.44 14.68 3.03
N ASN A 85 9.26 14.78 2.40
CA ASN A 85 8.83 16.01 1.75
C ASN A 85 8.89 17.20 2.72
N LEU A 86 9.28 18.38 2.21
CA LEU A 86 9.41 19.58 3.03
C LEU A 86 8.10 19.91 3.76
N SER A 87 6.96 19.84 3.08
CA SER A 87 5.65 20.09 3.69
C SER A 87 5.36 19.16 4.88
N ILE A 88 5.68 17.87 4.76
CA ILE A 88 5.48 16.90 5.84
C ILE A 88 6.42 17.19 7.00
N SER A 89 7.66 17.57 6.71
CA SER A 89 8.67 17.94 7.72
C SER A 89 8.21 19.15 8.54
N VAL A 90 7.70 20.20 7.86
CA VAL A 90 7.19 21.40 8.51
C VAL A 90 5.89 21.11 9.29
N ILE A 91 4.93 20.41 8.69
CA ILE A 91 3.68 20.02 9.37
C ILE A 91 4.00 19.23 10.64
N SER A 92 4.91 18.26 10.57
CA SER A 92 5.26 17.41 11.72
C SER A 92 5.81 18.23 12.89
N VAL A 93 6.71 19.18 12.64
CA VAL A 93 7.32 20.00 13.69
C VAL A 93 6.35 21.04 14.24
N LEU A 94 5.58 21.72 13.39
CA LEU A 94 4.59 22.70 13.84
C LEU A 94 3.43 22.03 14.60
N SER A 95 2.96 20.87 14.13
CA SER A 95 1.95 20.09 14.84
C SER A 95 2.48 19.57 16.18
N ALA A 96 3.73 19.11 16.27
CA ALA A 96 4.33 18.71 17.54
C ALA A 96 4.42 19.88 18.53
N TYR A 97 4.72 21.08 18.04
CA TYR A 97 4.69 22.30 18.86
C TYR A 97 3.29 22.59 19.39
N LEU A 98 2.28 22.61 18.51
CA LEU A 98 0.86 22.79 18.88
C LEU A 98 0.39 21.75 19.90
N LEU A 99 0.78 20.49 19.73
CA LEU A 99 0.38 19.39 20.60
C LEU A 99 1.13 19.37 21.94
N CYS A 100 2.13 20.24 22.12
CA CYS A 100 2.81 20.42 23.40
C CYS A 100 1.98 21.29 24.36
N THR A 101 1.08 22.12 23.86
CA THR A 101 0.29 23.10 24.64
C THR A 101 -0.63 22.48 25.69
N PRO A 102 -1.31 21.34 25.46
CA PRO A 102 -2.12 20.67 26.49
C PRO A 102 -1.35 20.31 27.77
N ARG A 103 -0.02 20.13 27.68
CA ARG A 103 0.83 19.92 28.87
C ARG A 103 0.81 21.12 29.80
N LYS A 104 0.88 22.33 29.23
CA LYS A 104 0.83 23.59 29.98
C LYS A 104 -0.54 23.75 30.64
N TRP A 105 -1.64 23.51 29.91
CA TRP A 105 -2.98 23.62 30.50
C TRP A 105 -3.22 22.65 31.64
N PHE A 106 -2.79 21.40 31.49
CA PHE A 106 -2.91 20.43 32.58
C PHE A 106 -2.11 20.89 33.81
N GLY A 107 -0.91 21.45 33.60
CA GLY A 107 -0.12 22.08 34.65
C GLY A 107 -0.86 23.22 35.35
N THR A 108 -1.33 24.20 34.58
CA THR A 108 -2.08 25.37 35.10
C THR A 108 -3.38 24.96 35.79
N PHE A 109 -4.09 23.98 35.26
CA PHE A 109 -5.32 23.43 35.83
C PHE A 109 -5.08 22.77 37.19
N VAL A 110 -4.04 21.94 37.31
CA VAL A 110 -3.69 21.35 38.60
C VAL A 110 -3.23 22.44 39.57
N ALA A 111 -2.36 23.36 39.15
CA ALA A 111 -1.87 24.44 40.00
C ALA A 111 -2.97 25.38 40.50
N PHE A 112 -4.09 25.52 39.78
CA PHE A 112 -5.26 26.28 40.21
C PHE A 112 -5.78 25.83 41.59
N PHE A 113 -5.69 24.53 41.91
CA PHE A 113 -6.10 23.98 43.21
C PHE A 113 -5.04 24.13 44.32
N PHE A 114 -3.84 24.60 43.98
CA PHE A 114 -2.70 24.75 44.88
C PHE A 114 -2.17 26.19 44.85
N ASP A 115 -3.06 27.17 45.02
CA ASP A 115 -2.74 28.61 45.10
C ASP A 115 -1.92 29.13 43.89
N ARG A 116 -2.11 28.53 42.71
CA ARG A 116 -1.38 28.84 41.48
C ARG A 116 0.14 28.70 41.62
N ASN A 117 0.58 27.72 42.42
CA ASN A 117 2.01 27.47 42.64
C ASN A 117 2.70 27.00 41.35
N PRO A 118 3.75 27.71 40.87
CA PRO A 118 4.44 27.39 39.61
C PRO A 118 5.17 26.03 39.65
N VAL A 119 5.62 25.60 40.83
CA VAL A 119 6.28 24.30 41.00
C VAL A 119 5.29 23.16 40.77
N VAL A 120 4.06 23.28 41.29
CA VAL A 120 2.98 22.31 41.09
C VAL A 120 2.60 22.23 39.61
N SER A 121 2.52 23.38 38.92
CA SER A 121 2.27 23.43 37.48
C SER A 121 3.33 22.65 36.68
N ASN A 122 4.62 22.91 36.95
CA ASN A 122 5.72 22.22 36.29
C ASN A 122 5.69 20.70 36.54
N ILE A 123 5.47 20.26 37.79
CA ILE A 123 5.38 18.84 38.13
C ILE A 123 4.22 18.16 37.39
N ALA A 124 3.03 18.77 37.40
CA ALA A 124 1.87 18.24 36.69
C ALA A 124 2.09 18.19 35.17
N SER A 125 2.71 19.21 34.58
CA SER A 125 3.10 19.21 33.16
C SER A 125 4.12 18.11 32.82
N ILE A 126 5.06 17.81 33.72
CA ILE A 126 6.01 16.69 33.54
C ILE A 126 5.27 15.36 33.55
N ILE A 127 4.40 15.13 34.55
CA ILE A 127 3.65 13.88 34.71
C ILE A 127 2.77 13.58 33.48
N ILE A 128 2.06 14.57 32.94
CA ILE A 128 1.17 14.37 31.79
C ILE A 128 1.92 14.20 30.45
N THR A 129 3.23 14.50 30.41
CA THR A 129 4.01 14.48 29.16
C THR A 129 3.98 13.11 28.50
N ILE A 130 4.23 12.04 29.25
CA ILE A 130 4.29 10.68 28.69
C ILE A 130 2.91 10.18 28.24
N PRO A 131 1.83 10.28 29.05
CA PRO A 131 0.48 9.91 28.60
C PRO A 131 0.04 10.67 27.34
N LEU A 132 0.29 11.98 27.28
CA LEU A 132 -0.07 12.80 26.12
C LEU A 132 0.73 12.38 24.88
N LEU A 133 2.03 12.10 25.04
CA LEU A 133 2.87 11.66 23.93
C LEU A 133 2.38 10.32 23.35
N VAL A 134 1.99 9.38 24.21
CA VAL A 134 1.39 8.11 23.77
C VAL A 134 0.07 8.35 23.01
N LEU A 135 -0.76 9.28 23.45
CA LEU A 135 -1.99 9.66 22.76
C LEU A 135 -1.68 10.24 21.37
N VAL A 136 -0.72 11.16 21.26
CA VAL A 136 -0.28 11.74 19.97
C VAL A 136 0.24 10.66 19.02
N ILE A 137 1.10 9.76 19.50
CA ILE A 137 1.64 8.68 18.69
C ILE A 137 0.54 7.71 18.25
N ARG A 138 -0.43 7.40 19.10
CA ARG A 138 -1.49 6.44 18.77
C ARG A 138 -2.55 6.99 17.83
N PHE A 139 -2.95 8.25 18.00
CA PHE A 139 -4.11 8.82 17.31
C PHE A 139 -3.76 9.84 16.23
N VAL A 140 -2.68 10.62 16.40
CA VAL A 140 -2.35 11.72 15.47
C VAL A 140 -1.29 11.31 14.45
N SER A 141 -0.24 10.60 14.89
CA SER A 141 0.85 10.16 14.00
C SER A 141 0.36 9.37 12.77
N PRO A 142 -0.50 8.33 12.90
CA PRO A 142 -0.97 7.56 11.74
C PRO A 142 -1.67 8.41 10.68
N TYR A 143 -2.25 9.54 11.08
CA TYR A 143 -2.93 10.46 10.18
C TYR A 143 -1.96 11.38 9.43
N ILE A 144 -1.02 12.03 10.14
CA ILE A 144 -0.01 12.88 9.50
C ILE A 144 0.86 12.08 8.51
N ILE A 145 1.09 10.80 8.79
CA ILE A 145 1.80 9.90 7.86
C ILE A 145 0.98 9.67 6.58
N ARG A 146 -0.35 9.57 6.68
CA ARG A 146 -1.26 9.36 5.54
C ARG A 146 -1.48 10.61 4.69
N LEU A 147 -1.21 11.79 5.22
CA LEU A 147 -1.35 13.06 4.49
C LEU A 147 -0.60 13.11 3.16
N LYS A 148 0.47 12.32 3.01
CA LYS A 148 1.22 12.20 1.74
C LYS A 148 0.39 11.66 0.58
N TYR A 149 -0.75 11.02 0.86
CA TYR A 149 -1.68 10.47 -0.13
C TYR A 149 -2.99 11.25 -0.22
N GLU A 150 -3.16 12.29 0.60
CA GLU A 150 -4.38 13.08 0.66
C GLU A 150 -4.35 14.26 -0.32
N SER A 151 -5.52 14.89 -0.50
CA SER A 151 -5.65 16.07 -1.36
C SER A 151 -4.77 17.24 -0.91
N ARG A 152 -4.38 18.10 -1.85
CA ARG A 152 -3.65 19.35 -1.53
C ARG A 152 -4.41 20.23 -0.53
N THR A 153 -5.74 20.25 -0.57
CA THR A 153 -6.59 21.01 0.36
C THR A 153 -6.44 20.50 1.79
N THR A 154 -6.49 19.18 1.99
CA THR A 154 -6.27 18.55 3.30
C THR A 154 -4.87 18.85 3.82
N LEU A 155 -3.85 18.75 2.97
CA LEU A 155 -2.47 19.07 3.34
C LEU A 155 -2.33 20.54 3.76
N LEU A 156 -2.93 21.46 3.01
CA LEU A 156 -2.92 22.89 3.33
C LEU A 156 -3.60 23.19 4.67
N LEU A 157 -4.71 22.53 5.00
CA LEU A 157 -5.40 22.70 6.27
C LEU A 157 -4.50 22.33 7.46
N PHE A 158 -3.81 21.21 7.36
CA PHE A 158 -2.88 20.70 8.39
C PHE A 158 -1.58 21.48 8.47
N PHE A 159 -1.24 22.24 7.44
CA PHE A 159 -0.14 23.20 7.46
C PHE A 159 -0.57 24.54 8.09
N LEU A 160 -1.69 25.10 7.62
CA LEU A 160 -2.16 26.42 8.02
C LEU A 160 -2.54 26.48 9.50
N LEU A 161 -3.21 25.45 10.04
CA LEU A 161 -3.71 25.52 11.41
C LEU A 161 -2.57 25.58 12.46
N PRO A 162 -1.57 24.68 12.45
CA PRO A 162 -0.40 24.81 13.30
C PRO A 162 0.44 26.07 13.00
N LEU A 163 0.50 26.50 11.73
CA LEU A 163 1.23 27.73 11.37
C LEU A 163 0.58 28.98 11.96
N VAL A 164 -0.74 29.11 11.86
CA VAL A 164 -1.50 30.23 12.44
C VAL A 164 -1.28 30.23 13.96
N TYR A 165 -1.41 29.08 14.62
CA TYR A 165 -1.08 28.97 16.04
C TYR A 165 0.33 29.47 16.35
N TYR A 166 1.31 28.97 15.59
CA TYR A 166 2.72 29.31 15.78
C TYR A 166 2.99 30.81 15.63
N VAL A 167 2.43 31.43 14.58
CA VAL A 167 2.59 32.88 14.33
C VAL A 167 1.90 33.69 15.42
N LEU A 168 0.68 33.32 15.83
CA LEU A 168 -0.05 34.04 16.87
C LEU A 168 0.68 33.96 18.21
N GLU A 169 1.09 32.77 18.64
CA GLU A 169 1.84 32.56 19.88
C GLU A 169 3.16 33.37 19.85
N TYR A 170 3.99 33.21 18.81
CA TYR A 170 5.27 33.93 18.79
C TYR A 170 5.11 35.46 18.71
N THR A 171 4.16 35.94 17.92
CA THR A 171 3.96 37.39 17.75
C THR A 171 3.43 38.03 19.02
N PHE A 172 2.45 37.39 19.65
CA PHE A 172 1.63 38.03 20.68
C PHE A 172 1.91 37.61 22.12
N THR A 173 2.66 36.51 22.33
CA THR A 173 3.06 36.05 23.67
C THR A 173 4.57 35.99 23.86
N VAL A 174 5.35 35.61 22.82
CA VAL A 174 6.82 35.46 22.94
C VAL A 174 7.57 36.77 22.66
N TYR A 175 7.21 37.48 21.58
CA TYR A 175 7.91 38.71 21.16
C TYR A 175 7.24 40.00 21.66
N THR A 176 5.94 39.96 21.92
CA THR A 176 5.19 41.08 22.50
C THR A 176 4.36 40.57 23.67
N ASP A 177 4.15 41.39 24.70
CA ASP A 177 3.21 41.09 25.79
C ASP A 177 1.78 41.57 25.46
N LEU A 178 1.49 41.81 24.19
CA LEU A 178 0.28 42.52 23.76
C LEU A 178 -0.98 41.70 24.05
N LEU A 179 -0.95 40.37 23.93
CA LEU A 179 -2.10 39.52 24.31
C LEU A 179 -2.26 39.36 25.83
N TYR A 180 -1.21 39.58 26.63
CA TYR A 180 -1.34 39.64 28.10
C TYR A 180 -2.16 40.87 28.54
N THR A 181 -2.17 41.95 27.76
CA THR A 181 -3.06 43.10 28.00
C THR A 181 -4.53 42.84 27.62
N GLY A 182 -4.80 41.87 26.75
CA GLY A 182 -6.15 41.43 26.36
C GLY A 182 -6.80 40.44 27.34
N GLY A 183 -6.07 40.03 28.38
CA GLY A 183 -6.51 39.07 29.41
C GLY A 183 -6.09 37.63 29.09
N ALA A 184 -5.48 36.97 30.08
CA ALA A 184 -4.98 35.59 29.98
C ALA A 184 -6.03 34.57 29.48
N VAL A 185 -7.31 34.85 29.70
CA VAL A 185 -8.44 34.02 29.25
C VAL A 185 -8.52 33.91 27.72
N VAL A 186 -8.15 34.97 26.99
CA VAL A 186 -8.22 34.98 25.51
C VAL A 186 -7.15 34.06 24.91
N ILE A 187 -5.94 34.07 25.48
CA ILE A 187 -4.83 33.20 25.06
C ILE A 187 -5.20 31.73 25.30
N ASP A 188 -5.62 31.40 26.53
CA ASP A 188 -5.96 30.02 26.89
C ASP A 188 -7.12 29.48 26.03
N PHE A 189 -8.10 30.32 25.70
CA PHE A 189 -9.21 29.96 24.83
C PHE A 189 -8.78 29.75 23.36
N MET A 190 -7.95 30.65 22.81
CA MET A 190 -7.43 30.54 21.45
C MET A 190 -6.62 29.25 21.28
N ASP A 191 -5.71 28.98 22.21
CA ASP A 191 -4.89 27.78 22.17
C ASP A 191 -5.76 26.52 22.27
N SER A 192 -6.75 26.54 23.19
CA SER A 192 -7.72 25.44 23.37
C SER A 192 -8.50 25.15 22.10
N PHE A 193 -9.01 26.21 21.47
CA PHE A 193 -9.75 26.10 20.23
C PHE A 193 -8.90 25.49 19.11
N LEU A 194 -7.64 25.94 18.95
CA LEU A 194 -6.76 25.46 17.88
C LEU A 194 -6.33 24.01 18.08
N VAL A 195 -5.93 23.60 19.29
CA VAL A 195 -5.53 22.20 19.53
C VAL A 195 -6.71 21.25 19.40
N VAL A 196 -7.87 21.60 19.98
CA VAL A 196 -9.08 20.78 19.86
C VAL A 196 -9.52 20.68 18.40
N SER A 197 -9.52 21.79 17.66
CA SER A 197 -9.81 21.78 16.22
C SER A 197 -8.85 20.88 15.46
N PHE A 198 -7.54 20.94 15.75
CA PHE A 198 -6.54 20.08 15.12
C PHE A 198 -6.79 18.59 15.43
N PHE A 199 -7.13 18.26 16.67
CA PHE A 199 -7.43 16.87 17.06
C PHE A 199 -8.70 16.36 16.39
N ILE A 200 -9.78 17.16 16.40
CA ILE A 200 -11.05 16.83 15.72
C ILE A 200 -10.80 16.62 14.22
N LEU A 201 -10.08 17.54 13.56
CA LEU A 201 -9.73 17.40 12.15
C LEU A 201 -8.92 16.14 11.88
N SER A 202 -7.97 15.80 12.75
CA SER A 202 -7.17 14.57 12.61
C SER A 202 -8.04 13.32 12.69
N VAL A 203 -8.95 13.25 13.67
CA VAL A 203 -9.85 12.10 13.87
C VAL A 203 -10.91 12.00 12.77
N LEU A 204 -11.56 13.10 12.39
CA LEU A 204 -12.57 13.12 11.33
C LEU A 204 -11.96 12.72 9.99
N SER A 205 -10.78 13.26 9.67
CA SER A 205 -10.14 12.93 8.41
C SER A 205 -9.62 11.49 8.37
N LEU A 206 -9.18 10.91 9.50
CA LEU A 206 -8.93 9.46 9.59
C LEU A 206 -10.17 8.65 9.23
N LYS A 207 -11.33 9.01 9.80
CA LYS A 207 -12.59 8.30 9.53
C LYS A 207 -12.97 8.39 8.06
N PHE A 208 -13.02 9.60 7.50
CA PHE A 208 -13.38 9.81 6.09
C PHE A 208 -12.40 9.13 5.12
N SER A 209 -11.10 9.20 5.39
CA SER A 209 -10.08 8.51 4.58
C SER A 209 -10.25 6.99 4.65
N SER A 210 -10.57 6.44 5.83
CA SER A 210 -10.82 5.00 5.98
C SER A 210 -12.09 4.53 5.25
N GLU A 211 -13.17 5.32 5.31
CA GLU A 211 -14.42 5.03 4.60
C GLU A 211 -14.25 5.13 3.09
N LYS A 212 -13.55 6.17 2.61
CA LYS A 212 -13.22 6.33 1.19
C LYS A 212 -12.41 5.16 0.67
N ASN A 213 -11.36 4.75 1.38
CA ASN A 213 -10.53 3.60 0.99
C ASN A 213 -11.33 2.29 0.99
N LYS A 214 -12.28 2.13 1.93
CA LYS A 214 -13.17 0.97 1.97
C LYS A 214 -14.12 0.96 0.76
N ALA A 215 -14.76 2.09 0.46
CA ALA A 215 -15.65 2.24 -0.68
C ALA A 215 -14.93 2.01 -2.02
N GLU A 216 -13.70 2.50 -2.15
CA GLU A 216 -12.87 2.27 -3.35
C GLU A 216 -12.53 0.80 -3.53
N ARG A 217 -12.16 0.09 -2.44
CA ARG A 217 -11.93 -1.36 -2.48
C ARG A 217 -13.19 -2.14 -2.87
N GLU A 218 -14.34 -1.78 -2.29
CA GLU A 218 -15.62 -2.41 -2.63
C GLU A 218 -15.97 -2.17 -4.11
N ASN A 219 -15.74 -0.97 -4.64
CA ASN A 219 -15.97 -0.64 -6.04
C ASN A 219 -15.05 -1.45 -6.99
N ILE A 220 -13.76 -1.60 -6.65
CA ILE A 220 -12.83 -2.44 -7.41
C ILE A 220 -13.30 -3.90 -7.43
N LEU A 221 -13.73 -4.44 -6.29
CA LEU A 221 -14.25 -5.82 -6.20
C LEU A 221 -15.50 -6.01 -7.04
N LEU A 222 -16.46 -5.08 -6.97
CA LEU A 222 -17.68 -5.10 -7.77
C LEU A 222 -17.38 -5.02 -9.26
N THR A 223 -16.49 -4.12 -9.67
CA THR A 223 -16.09 -3.95 -11.08
C THR A 223 -15.38 -5.19 -11.62
N THR A 224 -14.53 -5.81 -10.80
CA THR A 224 -13.83 -7.05 -11.15
C THR A 224 -14.83 -8.20 -11.29
N ALA A 225 -15.77 -8.35 -10.36
CA ALA A 225 -16.82 -9.36 -10.42
C ALA A 225 -17.74 -9.18 -11.65
N ALA A 226 -18.13 -7.94 -11.96
CA ALA A 226 -18.93 -7.63 -13.14
C ALA A 226 -18.18 -7.96 -14.44
N THR A 227 -16.89 -7.62 -14.51
CA THR A 227 -16.03 -7.95 -15.66
C THR A 227 -15.89 -9.46 -15.84
N GLN A 228 -15.74 -10.20 -14.74
CA GLN A 228 -15.67 -11.66 -14.76
C GLN A 228 -16.99 -12.29 -15.23
N ALA A 229 -18.13 -11.84 -14.68
CA ALA A 229 -19.45 -12.30 -15.12
C ALA A 229 -19.67 -12.04 -16.61
N GLN A 230 -19.24 -10.87 -17.12
CA GLN A 230 -19.34 -10.56 -18.55
C GLN A 230 -18.53 -11.54 -19.42
N LYS A 231 -17.32 -11.93 -18.97
CA LYS A 231 -16.51 -12.94 -19.67
C LYS A 231 -17.17 -14.32 -19.67
N GLU A 232 -17.73 -14.74 -18.54
CA GLU A 232 -18.45 -16.01 -18.43
C GLU A 232 -19.67 -16.04 -19.34
N ILE A 233 -20.46 -14.96 -19.37
CA ILE A 233 -21.60 -14.83 -20.29
C ILE A 233 -21.14 -14.91 -21.76
N ALA A 234 -20.04 -14.23 -22.12
CA ALA A 234 -19.50 -14.27 -23.48
C ALA A 234 -19.03 -15.69 -23.87
N GLN A 235 -18.37 -16.41 -22.95
CA GLN A 235 -17.95 -17.79 -23.16
C GLN A 235 -19.16 -18.74 -23.30
N LEU A 236 -20.17 -18.59 -22.45
CA LEU A 236 -21.41 -19.36 -22.53
C LEU A 236 -22.13 -19.10 -23.86
N SER A 237 -22.22 -17.84 -24.29
CA SER A 237 -22.82 -17.46 -25.58
C SER A 237 -22.07 -18.08 -26.77
N ALA A 238 -20.73 -18.02 -26.75
CA ALA A 238 -19.90 -18.66 -27.77
C ALA A 238 -20.11 -20.18 -27.82
N SER A 239 -20.16 -20.83 -26.66
CA SER A 239 -20.44 -22.27 -26.53
C SER A 239 -21.84 -22.63 -27.06
N GLN A 240 -22.87 -21.83 -26.73
CA GLN A 240 -24.23 -22.03 -27.24
C GLN A 240 -24.31 -21.88 -28.76
N LYS A 241 -23.61 -20.89 -29.33
CA LYS A 241 -23.52 -20.70 -30.78
C LYS A 241 -22.85 -21.89 -31.45
N GLN A 242 -21.75 -22.38 -30.90
CA GLN A 242 -21.06 -23.56 -31.40
C GLN A 242 -21.95 -24.81 -31.34
N ALA A 243 -22.67 -25.02 -30.24
CA ALA A 243 -23.62 -26.12 -30.09
C ALA A 243 -24.79 -26.02 -31.09
N ALA A 244 -25.23 -24.81 -31.43
CA ALA A 244 -26.27 -24.60 -32.43
C ALA A 244 -25.79 -24.97 -33.84
N ILE A 245 -24.54 -24.62 -34.20
CA ILE A 245 -23.90 -25.02 -35.46
C ILE A 245 -23.80 -26.55 -35.53
N TYR A 246 -23.28 -27.20 -34.49
CA TYR A 246 -23.21 -28.67 -34.44
C TYR A 246 -24.58 -29.34 -34.64
N ARG A 247 -25.63 -28.84 -33.98
CA ARG A 247 -27.00 -29.37 -34.15
C ARG A 247 -27.55 -29.16 -35.57
N HIS A 248 -27.18 -28.06 -36.21
CA HIS A 248 -27.58 -27.76 -37.58
C HIS A 248 -26.91 -28.74 -38.56
N ASP A 249 -25.61 -28.94 -38.43
CA ASP A 249 -24.83 -29.82 -39.31
C ASP A 249 -25.25 -31.28 -39.12
N LEU A 250 -25.45 -31.73 -37.87
CA LEU A 250 -26.00 -33.05 -37.59
C LEU A 250 -27.35 -33.26 -38.27
N ARG A 251 -28.24 -32.26 -38.24
CA ARG A 251 -29.54 -32.36 -38.92
C ARG A 251 -29.39 -32.46 -40.43
N HIS A 252 -28.45 -31.72 -41.02
CA HIS A 252 -28.13 -31.87 -42.45
C HIS A 252 -27.67 -33.28 -42.80
N HIS A 253 -26.74 -33.84 -42.01
CA HIS A 253 -26.28 -35.22 -42.21
C HIS A 253 -27.43 -36.21 -42.12
N MET A 254 -28.30 -36.09 -41.09
CA MET A 254 -29.44 -36.99 -40.91
C MET A 254 -30.46 -36.87 -42.05
N ASN A 255 -30.77 -35.65 -42.51
CA ASN A 255 -31.71 -35.42 -43.61
C ASN A 255 -31.18 -35.99 -44.94
N PHE A 256 -29.87 -35.88 -45.19
CA PHE A 256 -29.26 -36.45 -46.39
C PHE A 256 -29.35 -37.98 -46.38
N ILE A 257 -29.00 -38.60 -45.25
CA ILE A 257 -29.11 -40.06 -45.07
C ILE A 257 -30.56 -40.51 -45.29
N GLN A 258 -31.53 -39.81 -44.69
CA GLN A 258 -32.96 -40.10 -44.87
C GLN A 258 -33.38 -40.02 -46.34
N SER A 259 -32.97 -38.98 -47.06
CA SER A 259 -33.29 -38.81 -48.49
C SER A 259 -32.72 -39.93 -49.36
N CYS A 260 -31.49 -40.39 -49.10
CA CYS A 260 -30.90 -41.53 -49.81
C CYS A 260 -31.68 -42.84 -49.55
N LEU A 261 -32.17 -43.03 -48.32
CA LEU A 261 -32.98 -44.20 -47.96
C LEU A 261 -34.37 -44.15 -48.62
N ASP A 262 -35.03 -42.98 -48.62
CA ASP A 262 -36.34 -42.77 -49.23
C ASP A 262 -36.31 -42.97 -50.76
N GLN A 263 -35.17 -42.64 -51.40
CA GLN A 263 -34.92 -42.87 -52.83
C GLN A 263 -34.48 -44.32 -53.15
N ASN A 264 -34.49 -45.21 -52.15
CA ASN A 264 -34.09 -46.61 -52.27
C ASN A 264 -32.63 -46.79 -52.75
N ASN A 265 -31.73 -45.86 -52.37
CA ASN A 265 -30.31 -45.87 -52.71
C ASN A 265 -29.39 -46.13 -51.47
N PRO A 266 -29.42 -47.34 -50.87
CA PRO A 266 -28.71 -47.62 -49.63
C PRO A 266 -27.17 -47.59 -49.78
N LYS A 267 -26.64 -47.76 -50.99
CA LYS A 267 -25.20 -47.70 -51.26
C LYS A 267 -24.65 -46.28 -51.05
N GLU A 268 -25.37 -45.27 -51.50
CA GLU A 268 -24.98 -43.87 -51.36
C GLU A 268 -25.03 -43.42 -49.89
N ALA A 269 -26.08 -43.82 -49.15
CA ALA A 269 -26.18 -43.59 -47.71
C ALA A 269 -24.99 -44.20 -46.94
N THR A 270 -24.61 -45.44 -47.29
CA THR A 270 -23.48 -46.14 -46.64
C THR A 270 -22.14 -45.46 -46.94
N SER A 271 -21.94 -45.03 -48.19
CA SER A 271 -20.73 -44.30 -48.59
C SER A 271 -20.59 -42.96 -47.87
N TYR A 272 -21.71 -42.23 -47.71
CA TYR A 272 -21.73 -40.94 -47.01
C TYR A 272 -21.49 -41.08 -45.50
N ILE A 273 -22.05 -42.11 -44.86
CA ILE A 273 -21.74 -42.46 -43.46
C ILE A 273 -20.25 -42.76 -43.31
N HIS A 274 -19.68 -43.55 -44.22
CA HIS A 274 -18.26 -43.86 -44.19
C HIS A 274 -17.43 -42.58 -44.30
N GLU A 275 -17.73 -41.69 -45.25
CA GLU A 275 -17.05 -40.39 -45.39
C GLU A 275 -17.12 -39.53 -44.12
N ILE A 276 -18.28 -39.45 -43.46
CA ILE A 276 -18.42 -38.74 -42.17
C ILE A 276 -17.52 -39.38 -41.10
N CYS A 277 -17.55 -40.71 -40.97
CA CYS A 277 -16.72 -41.43 -40.02
C CYS A 277 -15.22 -41.23 -40.29
N THR A 278 -14.79 -41.32 -41.56
CA THR A 278 -13.38 -41.10 -41.94
C THR A 278 -12.94 -39.67 -41.67
N ASN A 279 -13.81 -38.67 -41.92
CA ASN A 279 -13.52 -37.28 -41.59
C ASN A 279 -13.44 -37.03 -40.07
N LEU A 280 -14.26 -37.71 -39.27
CA LEU A 280 -14.19 -37.68 -37.80
C LEU A 280 -12.92 -38.41 -37.28
N GLU A 281 -12.51 -39.51 -37.92
CA GLU A 281 -11.30 -40.27 -37.58
C GLU A 281 -10.01 -39.56 -38.04
N HIS A 282 -10.02 -38.81 -39.14
CA HIS A 282 -8.92 -37.91 -39.51
C HIS A 282 -8.79 -36.69 -38.58
N SER A 283 -9.83 -36.42 -37.78
CA SER A 283 -9.77 -35.52 -36.63
C SER A 283 -9.24 -36.19 -35.35
N SER A 284 -8.72 -37.42 -35.43
CA SER A 284 -8.14 -38.12 -34.29
C SER A 284 -7.02 -37.29 -33.66
N VAL A 285 -7.27 -36.90 -32.42
CA VAL A 285 -6.34 -36.21 -31.54
C VAL A 285 -5.05 -37.03 -31.49
N ILE A 286 -3.97 -36.52 -32.10
CA ILE A 286 -2.64 -37.11 -31.93
C ILE A 286 -2.38 -37.15 -30.43
N ARG A 287 -2.28 -38.35 -29.86
CA ARG A 287 -2.05 -38.53 -28.43
C ARG A 287 -0.56 -38.43 -28.16
N TYR A 288 -0.13 -37.27 -27.66
CA TYR A 288 1.26 -36.96 -27.33
C TYR A 288 1.68 -37.47 -25.94
N CYS A 289 0.73 -37.66 -25.01
CA CYS A 289 1.02 -38.06 -23.64
C CYS A 289 -0.06 -39.00 -23.07
N VAL A 290 0.34 -39.88 -22.15
CA VAL A 290 -0.59 -40.74 -21.38
C VAL A 290 -1.40 -39.89 -20.40
N ASN A 291 -0.78 -38.90 -19.75
CA ASN A 291 -1.46 -37.97 -18.86
C ASN A 291 -2.38 -37.03 -19.66
N GLU A 292 -3.66 -37.05 -19.31
CA GLU A 292 -4.72 -36.39 -20.08
C GLU A 292 -4.62 -34.86 -20.05
N SER A 293 -4.31 -34.27 -18.89
CA SER A 293 -4.14 -32.81 -18.76
C SER A 293 -2.95 -32.29 -19.58
N VAL A 294 -1.82 -32.99 -19.54
CA VAL A 294 -0.65 -32.66 -20.36
C VAL A 294 -0.96 -32.86 -21.84
N ASN A 295 -1.63 -33.96 -22.20
CA ASN A 295 -2.00 -34.25 -23.56
C ASN A 295 -2.90 -33.15 -24.15
N LEU A 296 -3.90 -32.68 -23.40
CA LEU A 296 -4.81 -31.62 -23.81
C LEU A 296 -4.07 -30.30 -24.09
N ILE A 297 -3.19 -29.87 -23.18
CA ILE A 297 -2.44 -28.62 -23.34
C ILE A 297 -1.49 -28.70 -24.52
N VAL A 298 -0.71 -29.77 -24.61
CA VAL A 298 0.26 -29.96 -25.70
C VAL A 298 -0.45 -30.04 -27.05
N SER A 299 -1.61 -30.71 -27.12
CA SER A 299 -2.44 -30.77 -28.33
C SER A 299 -2.98 -29.39 -28.74
N SER A 300 -3.43 -28.59 -27.76
CA SER A 300 -3.91 -27.22 -28.01
C SER A 300 -2.83 -26.35 -28.67
N TYR A 301 -1.60 -26.37 -28.12
CA TYR A 301 -0.50 -25.59 -28.69
C TYR A 301 0.05 -26.17 -29.99
N ALA A 302 0.02 -27.49 -30.18
CA ALA A 302 0.35 -28.12 -31.47
C ALA A 302 -0.60 -27.65 -32.58
N ASN A 303 -1.91 -27.58 -32.30
CA ASN A 303 -2.90 -27.04 -33.22
C ASN A 303 -2.65 -25.55 -33.51
N GLN A 304 -2.35 -24.75 -32.49
CA GLN A 304 -2.02 -23.33 -32.69
C GLN A 304 -0.75 -23.14 -33.52
N ALA A 305 0.29 -23.94 -33.31
CA ALA A 305 1.51 -23.91 -34.11
C ALA A 305 1.24 -24.29 -35.58
N ALA A 306 0.40 -25.31 -35.81
CA ALA A 306 -0.01 -25.74 -37.15
C ALA A 306 -0.76 -24.64 -37.91
N VAL A 307 -1.71 -23.96 -37.25
CA VAL A 307 -2.44 -22.80 -37.82
C VAL A 307 -1.50 -21.65 -38.21
N ASN A 308 -0.40 -21.47 -37.47
CA ASN A 308 0.60 -20.44 -37.75
C ASN A 308 1.73 -20.91 -38.69
N HIS A 309 1.60 -22.12 -39.28
CA HIS A 309 2.62 -22.75 -40.13
C HIS A 309 4.00 -22.87 -39.45
N ILE A 310 4.03 -23.10 -38.14
CA ILE A 310 5.26 -23.32 -37.36
C ILE A 310 5.45 -24.82 -37.16
N PRO A 311 6.54 -25.43 -37.70
CA PRO A 311 6.87 -26.82 -37.44
C PRO A 311 7.11 -27.07 -35.94
N MET A 312 6.38 -28.03 -35.37
CA MET A 312 6.52 -28.41 -33.97
C MET A 312 6.81 -29.91 -33.86
N GLN A 313 7.90 -30.24 -33.16
CA GLN A 313 8.28 -31.63 -32.86
C GLN A 313 8.08 -31.90 -31.36
N ILE A 314 7.29 -32.92 -31.05
CA ILE A 314 6.87 -33.23 -29.69
C ILE A 314 7.30 -34.66 -29.36
N SER A 315 8.07 -34.82 -28.28
CA SER A 315 8.53 -36.11 -27.77
C SER A 315 8.38 -36.14 -26.25
N ILE A 316 7.36 -36.84 -25.76
CA ILE A 316 7.08 -37.00 -24.33
C ILE A 316 7.23 -38.47 -23.98
N THR A 317 8.31 -38.82 -23.28
CA THR A 317 8.58 -40.18 -22.81
C THR A 317 8.36 -40.32 -21.30
N ALA A 318 8.08 -39.22 -20.60
CA ALA A 318 7.69 -39.25 -19.19
C ALA A 318 6.28 -39.84 -19.05
N THR A 319 6.11 -40.72 -18.06
CA THR A 319 4.88 -41.46 -17.79
C THR A 319 4.32 -41.18 -16.40
N GLU A 320 5.15 -40.78 -15.44
CA GLU A 320 4.75 -40.53 -14.05
C GLU A 320 4.74 -39.02 -13.72
N PHE A 321 3.55 -38.42 -13.79
CA PHE A 321 3.31 -37.01 -13.41
C PHE A 321 2.64 -36.86 -12.04
N SER A 322 2.40 -37.96 -11.32
CA SER A 322 1.65 -38.03 -10.06
C SER A 322 2.22 -37.18 -8.93
N ARG A 323 3.51 -36.85 -8.98
CA ARG A 323 4.23 -36.07 -7.95
C ARG A 323 3.98 -34.57 -8.03
N PHE A 324 3.29 -34.10 -9.07
CA PHE A 324 3.06 -32.70 -9.34
C PHE A 324 1.56 -32.39 -9.28
N GLN A 325 1.21 -31.21 -8.77
CA GLN A 325 -0.15 -30.70 -8.89
C GLN A 325 -0.46 -30.45 -10.36
N ILE A 326 -1.66 -30.86 -10.80
CA ILE A 326 -2.10 -30.73 -12.19
C ILE A 326 -2.05 -29.27 -12.65
N THR A 327 -2.45 -28.32 -11.79
CA THR A 327 -2.42 -26.88 -12.08
C THR A 327 -1.01 -26.36 -12.38
N ASP A 328 -0.02 -26.78 -11.58
CA ASP A 328 1.37 -26.33 -11.74
C ASP A 328 1.98 -26.90 -13.02
N LEU A 329 1.67 -28.16 -13.32
CA LEU A 329 2.00 -28.83 -14.59
C LEU A 329 1.43 -28.06 -15.78
N CYS A 330 0.13 -27.78 -15.73
CA CYS A 330 -0.57 -27.05 -16.79
C CYS A 330 0.02 -25.66 -17.01
N SER A 331 0.27 -24.90 -15.93
CA SER A 331 0.88 -23.57 -16.01
C SER A 331 2.31 -23.62 -16.55
N LEU A 332 3.11 -24.62 -16.15
CA LEU A 332 4.47 -24.78 -16.67
C LEU A 332 4.47 -25.00 -18.18
N PHE A 333 3.66 -25.94 -18.66
CA PHE A 333 3.56 -26.25 -20.10
C PHE A 333 2.98 -25.08 -20.90
N ALA A 334 1.91 -24.44 -20.41
CA ALA A 334 1.29 -23.31 -21.08
C ALA A 334 2.26 -22.14 -21.21
N ASN A 335 2.92 -21.73 -20.13
CA ASN A 335 3.88 -20.63 -20.15
C ASN A 335 5.06 -20.91 -21.09
N ALA A 336 5.59 -22.13 -21.08
CA ALA A 336 6.71 -22.50 -21.94
C ALA A 336 6.33 -22.51 -23.43
N LEU A 337 5.17 -23.10 -23.77
CA LEU A 337 4.71 -23.22 -25.15
C LEU A 337 4.19 -21.91 -25.72
N GLU A 338 3.51 -21.10 -24.91
CA GLU A 338 3.06 -19.76 -25.29
C GLU A 338 4.24 -18.84 -25.60
N ASN A 339 5.25 -18.83 -24.73
CA ASN A 339 6.49 -18.07 -24.97
C ASN A 339 7.20 -18.52 -26.25
N ALA A 340 7.28 -19.83 -26.50
CA ALA A 340 7.90 -20.38 -27.70
C ALA A 340 7.12 -20.01 -28.97
N LEU A 341 5.78 -20.08 -28.92
CA LEU A 341 4.90 -19.73 -30.03
C LEU A 341 5.02 -18.24 -30.38
N HIS A 342 4.95 -17.38 -29.37
CA HIS A 342 5.06 -15.93 -29.52
C HIS A 342 6.42 -15.51 -30.08
N ALA A 343 7.52 -16.10 -29.57
CA ALA A 343 8.86 -15.87 -30.11
C ALA A 343 8.97 -16.27 -31.59
N CYS A 344 8.44 -17.45 -31.96
CA CYS A 344 8.43 -17.91 -33.34
C CYS A 344 7.60 -17.00 -34.26
N GLN A 345 6.46 -16.49 -33.79
CA GLN A 345 5.62 -15.57 -34.58
C GLN A 345 6.34 -14.26 -34.93
N GLN A 346 7.22 -13.78 -34.03
CA GLN A 346 7.97 -12.54 -34.20
C GLN A 346 9.29 -12.71 -34.98
N MET A 347 9.78 -13.93 -35.16
CA MET A 347 11.04 -14.22 -35.87
C MET A 347 10.91 -14.13 -37.38
N ASN A 348 11.88 -13.48 -38.03
CA ASN A 348 12.08 -13.46 -39.48
C ASN A 348 13.54 -13.83 -39.82
N PRO A 349 13.81 -14.64 -40.84
CA PRO A 349 12.88 -15.21 -41.82
C PRO A 349 12.09 -16.43 -41.28
N GLN A 350 10.92 -16.68 -41.88
CA GLN A 350 10.01 -17.79 -41.49
C GLN A 350 10.67 -19.17 -41.52
N SER A 351 11.71 -19.37 -42.34
CA SER A 351 12.44 -20.64 -42.47
C SER A 351 13.21 -21.06 -41.21
N GLN A 352 13.40 -20.17 -40.24
CA GLN A 352 14.08 -20.48 -38.97
C GLN A 352 13.13 -20.81 -37.82
N ARG A 353 11.81 -20.76 -38.04
CA ARG A 353 10.81 -21.02 -37.01
C ARG A 353 10.70 -22.53 -36.80
N TYR A 354 10.98 -23.00 -35.59
CA TYR A 354 10.69 -24.37 -35.18
C TYR A 354 10.51 -24.43 -33.66
N ILE A 355 9.64 -25.31 -33.18
CA ILE A 355 9.45 -25.58 -31.75
C ILE A 355 9.76 -27.05 -31.49
N SER A 356 10.62 -27.33 -30.50
CA SER A 356 10.91 -28.70 -30.06
C SER A 356 10.61 -28.86 -28.58
N LEU A 357 9.66 -29.75 -28.26
CA LEU A 357 9.31 -30.09 -26.89
C LEU A 357 9.79 -31.51 -26.58
N LYS A 358 10.71 -31.64 -25.62
CA LYS A 358 11.19 -32.92 -25.11
C LYS A 358 10.96 -33.01 -23.61
N VAL A 359 10.22 -34.04 -23.18
CA VAL A 359 9.92 -34.29 -21.76
C VAL A 359 10.29 -35.73 -21.44
N TYR A 360 11.19 -35.92 -20.48
CA TYR A 360 11.71 -37.23 -20.10
C TYR A 360 11.96 -37.29 -18.58
N GLU A 361 11.90 -38.50 -18.03
CA GLU A 361 12.24 -38.75 -16.63
C GLU A 361 13.74 -38.99 -16.49
N LYS A 362 14.38 -38.31 -15.51
CA LYS A 362 15.79 -38.51 -15.21
C LYS A 362 15.94 -39.57 -14.13
N ILE A 363 16.14 -40.83 -14.53
CA ILE A 363 16.44 -41.93 -13.60
C ILE A 363 17.83 -41.68 -13.01
N HIS A 364 17.91 -41.40 -11.71
CA HIS A 364 19.19 -41.42 -11.00
C HIS A 364 19.54 -42.88 -10.70
N SER A 365 20.39 -43.46 -11.54
CA SER A 365 21.10 -44.69 -11.18
C SER A 365 22.09 -44.37 -10.05
N TYR A 366 21.70 -44.70 -8.82
CA TYR A 366 22.66 -44.84 -7.72
C TYR A 366 23.58 -46.01 -8.07
N VAL A 367 24.75 -45.71 -8.64
CA VAL A 367 25.85 -46.66 -8.70
C VAL A 367 26.39 -46.78 -7.28
N SER A 368 25.99 -47.82 -6.56
CA SER A 368 26.73 -48.28 -5.40
C SER A 368 28.09 -48.79 -5.86
N ARG A 369 29.16 -48.13 -5.44
CA ARG A 369 30.50 -48.68 -5.33
C ARG A 369 31.10 -48.22 -4.03
#